data_AF-A0A3N2DEY9-F1
#
_entry.id   AF-A0A3N2DEY9-F1
#
_cell.length_a   1.000
_cell.length_b   1.000
_cell.length_c   1.000
_cell.angle_alpha   90.00
_cell.angle_beta   90.00
_cell.angle_gamma   90.00
#
_symmetry.space_group_name_H-M   'P 1'
#
loop_
_entity.id
_entity.type
_entity.pdbx_description
1 polymer ?
#
loop_
_entity_poly.entity_id
_entity_poly.type
_entity_poly.pdbx_seq_one_letter_code
_entity_poly.pdbx_strand_id
1 'polypeptide(L)'
;MSNTYVTIHGSEWKKEDVDEPVTWAKTKQWVKESWPSDADNWDHDHCQVCWWKLHKSDDPEHGIGYHNHENNNWLCTECHEQFVVQP
;
A
#
# COMPACT_ATOMS: atom_id res chain seq x y z
N MET A 1 -7.46 19.69 -19.42
CA MET A 1 -7.68 19.08 -18.10
C MET A 1 -6.44 19.41 -17.28
N SER A 2 -6.59 19.94 -16.06
CA SER A 2 -5.43 20.22 -15.20
C SER A 2 -4.98 18.90 -14.59
N ASN A 3 -3.73 18.48 -14.85
CA ASN A 3 -3.16 17.32 -14.20
C ASN A 3 -3.07 17.61 -12.70
N THR A 4 -3.70 16.75 -11.89
CA THR A 4 -3.59 16.80 -10.43
C THR A 4 -2.57 15.74 -10.01
N TYR A 5 -1.69 16.09 -9.09
CA TYR A 5 -0.64 15.20 -8.59
C TYR A 5 -0.83 14.92 -7.10
N VAL A 6 -0.29 13.80 -6.64
CA VAL A 6 -0.17 13.44 -5.23
C VAL A 6 1.26 13.02 -4.94
N THR A 7 1.73 13.27 -3.72
CA THR A 7 3.04 12.79 -3.26
C THR A 7 2.85 11.53 -2.44
N ILE A 8 3.63 10.49 -2.75
CA ILE A 8 3.68 9.20 -2.05
C ILE A 8 5.14 8.76 -1.98
N HIS A 9 5.67 8.43 -0.79
CA HIS A 9 7.08 8.11 -0.53
C HIS A 9 8.04 9.15 -1.15
N GLY A 10 7.68 10.43 -1.04
CA GLY A 10 8.45 11.55 -1.60
C GLY A 10 8.44 11.67 -3.13
N SER A 11 7.75 10.77 -3.85
CA SER A 11 7.62 10.79 -5.31
C SER A 11 6.29 11.40 -5.74
N GLU A 12 6.27 12.13 -6.85
CA GLU A 12 5.04 12.68 -7.44
C GLU A 12 4.38 11.69 -8.39
N TRP A 13 3.10 11.42 -8.14
CA TRP A 13 2.25 10.54 -8.94
C TRP A 13 1.12 11.35 -9.56
N LYS A 14 0.73 11.04 -10.79
CA LYS A 14 -0.52 11.60 -11.30
C LYS A 14 -1.67 10.97 -10.55
N LYS A 15 -2.66 11.78 -10.19
CA LYS A 15 -3.85 11.31 -9.49
C LYS A 15 -4.61 10.24 -10.29
N GLU A 16 -4.66 10.37 -11.63
CA GLU A 16 -5.28 9.38 -12.52
C GLU A 16 -4.66 7.98 -12.43
N ASP A 17 -3.36 7.87 -12.13
CA ASP A 17 -2.65 6.60 -12.06
C ASP A 17 -2.93 5.84 -10.74
N VAL A 18 -3.43 6.56 -9.72
CA VAL A 18 -3.70 5.99 -8.38
C VAL A 18 -5.19 5.93 -8.04
N ASP A 19 -6.05 6.66 -8.75
CA ASP A 19 -7.49 6.77 -8.44
C ASP A 19 -8.21 5.41 -8.50
N GLU A 20 -7.95 4.59 -9.53
CA GLU A 20 -8.56 3.25 -9.64
C GLU A 20 -8.10 2.31 -8.52
N PRO A 21 -6.78 2.12 -8.27
CA PRO A 21 -6.29 1.35 -7.13
C PRO A 21 -6.83 1.84 -5.78
N VAL A 22 -6.88 3.16 -5.56
CA VAL A 22 -7.43 3.76 -4.33
C VAL A 22 -8.92 3.44 -4.19
N THR A 23 -9.69 3.56 -5.28
CA THR A 23 -11.13 3.26 -5.27
C THR A 23 -11.37 1.80 -4.92
N TRP A 24 -10.62 0.89 -5.51
CA TRP A 24 -10.66 -0.52 -5.16
C TRP A 24 -10.26 -0.75 -3.69
N ALA A 25 -9.17 -0.14 -3.23
CA ALA A 25 -8.67 -0.31 -1.87
C ALA A 25 -9.66 0.14 -0.80
N LYS A 26 -10.44 1.20 -1.05
CA LYS A 26 -11.53 1.65 -0.16
C LYS A 26 -12.67 0.64 0.02
N THR A 27 -12.82 -0.33 -0.88
CA THR A 27 -13.84 -1.38 -0.77
C THR A 27 -13.40 -2.57 0.09
N LYS A 28 -12.14 -2.58 0.53
CA LYS A 28 -11.50 -3.71 1.20
C LYS A 28 -11.31 -3.45 2.69
N GLN A 29 -11.17 -4.55 3.44
CA GLN A 29 -10.79 -4.52 4.85
C GLN A 29 -9.30 -4.75 4.99
N TRP A 30 -8.66 -3.98 5.86
CA TRP A 30 -7.22 -3.93 5.99
C TRP A 30 -6.81 -4.12 7.44
N VAL A 31 -5.86 -5.03 7.69
CA VAL A 31 -5.29 -5.29 9.02
C VAL A 31 -3.86 -4.78 9.03
N LYS A 32 -3.52 -3.90 9.97
CA LYS A 32 -2.14 -3.44 10.15
C LYS A 32 -1.32 -4.56 10.77
N GLU A 33 -0.28 -5.01 10.09
CA GLU A 33 0.58 -6.08 10.57
C GLU A 33 2.01 -5.96 10.03
N SER A 34 2.94 -6.65 10.69
CA SER A 34 4.31 -6.79 10.22
C SER A 34 4.40 -7.87 9.14
N TRP A 35 5.35 -7.73 8.22
CA TRP A 35 5.61 -8.74 7.20
C TRP A 35 5.90 -10.11 7.83
N PRO A 36 5.26 -11.20 7.38
CA PRO A 36 5.42 -12.52 7.97
C PRO A 36 6.87 -13.01 7.87
N SER A 37 7.41 -13.50 8.99
CA SER A 37 8.83 -13.90 9.08
C SER A 37 9.15 -15.23 8.41
N ASP A 38 8.13 -16.03 8.12
CA ASP A 38 8.12 -17.42 7.64
C ASP A 38 7.64 -17.56 6.18
N ALA A 39 7.56 -16.46 5.45
CA ALA A 39 7.19 -16.44 4.03
C ALA A 39 8.36 -16.88 3.11
N ASP A 40 8.85 -18.11 3.29
CA ASP A 40 10.05 -18.64 2.61
C ASP A 40 9.94 -18.64 1.07
N ASN A 41 8.71 -18.66 0.52
CA ASN A 41 8.44 -18.62 -0.92
C ASN A 41 7.81 -17.28 -1.39
N TRP A 42 7.70 -16.29 -0.51
CA TRP A 42 7.08 -14.99 -0.77
C TRP A 42 7.87 -13.90 -0.03
N ASP A 43 9.02 -13.54 -0.58
CA ASP A 43 10.01 -12.69 0.08
C ASP A 43 9.64 -11.20 0.07
N HIS A 44 8.69 -10.80 -0.78
CA HIS A 44 8.15 -9.44 -0.85
C HIS A 44 6.82 -9.38 -1.60
N ASP A 45 6.10 -8.26 -1.45
CA ASP A 45 4.98 -7.84 -2.29
C ASP A 45 5.02 -6.31 -2.46
N HIS A 46 4.12 -5.77 -3.27
CA HIS A 46 4.05 -4.37 -3.58
C HIS A 46 2.70 -3.78 -3.13
N CYS A 47 2.77 -2.55 -2.62
CA CYS A 47 1.59 -1.76 -2.34
C CYS A 47 0.73 -1.64 -3.61
N GLN A 48 -0.55 -2.01 -3.54
CA GLN A 48 -1.44 -1.99 -4.71
C GLN A 48 -1.67 -0.60 -5.31
N VAL A 49 -1.37 0.47 -4.57
CA VAL A 49 -1.57 1.86 -5.02
C VAL A 49 -0.30 2.45 -5.62
N CYS A 50 0.83 2.38 -4.91
CA CYS A 50 2.05 3.09 -5.28
C CYS A 50 3.23 2.17 -5.62
N TRP A 51 3.01 0.85 -5.65
CA TRP A 51 4.02 -0.16 -5.90
C TRP A 51 5.21 -0.16 -4.93
N TRP A 52 5.08 0.48 -3.77
CA TRP A 52 6.11 0.43 -2.72
C TRP A 52 6.36 -1.01 -2.26
N LYS A 53 7.63 -1.40 -2.18
CA LYS A 53 8.01 -2.77 -1.83
C LYS A 53 7.89 -3.01 -0.33
N LEU A 54 7.09 -4.00 0.05
CA LEU A 54 6.95 -4.52 1.41
C LEU A 54 7.66 -5.86 1.51
N HIS A 55 8.46 -6.04 2.55
CA HIS A 55 9.26 -7.26 2.76
C HIS A 55 9.70 -7.36 4.22
N LYS A 56 10.29 -8.50 4.59
CA LYS A 56 10.91 -8.66 5.91
C LYS A 56 12.01 -7.62 6.10
N SER A 57 11.81 -6.68 7.02
CA SER A 57 12.72 -5.58 7.32
C SER A 57 12.51 -5.08 8.74
N ASP A 58 13.57 -4.57 9.37
CA ASP A 58 13.46 -3.82 10.63
C ASP A 58 13.02 -2.37 10.40
N ASP A 59 13.11 -1.89 9.15
CA ASP A 59 12.58 -0.59 8.74
C ASP A 59 11.05 -0.66 8.65
N PRO A 60 10.29 0.09 9.48
CA PRO A 60 8.83 0.10 9.46
C PRO A 60 8.23 0.48 8.11
N GLU A 61 8.91 1.26 7.26
CA GLU A 61 8.40 1.64 5.93
C GLU A 61 8.32 0.46 4.96
N HIS A 62 9.09 -0.60 5.23
CA HIS A 62 9.14 -1.82 4.41
C HIS A 62 8.57 -3.04 5.14
N GLY A 63 8.76 -3.11 6.46
CA GLY A 63 8.40 -4.25 7.31
C GLY A 63 7.00 -4.20 7.91
N ILE A 64 6.28 -3.08 7.77
CA ILE A 64 4.92 -2.92 8.29
C ILE A 64 4.02 -2.42 7.16
N GLY A 65 2.85 -3.05 7.03
CA GLY A 65 1.85 -2.66 6.06
C GLY A 65 0.45 -2.98 6.53
N TYR A 66 -0.49 -2.81 5.61
CA TYR A 66 -1.87 -3.19 5.76
C TYR A 66 -2.16 -4.34 4.81
N HIS A 67 -2.54 -5.48 5.37
CA HIS A 67 -2.80 -6.70 4.62
C HIS A 67 -4.31 -6.95 4.51
N ASN A 68 -4.77 -7.23 3.30
CA ASN A 68 -6.12 -7.71 3.05
C ASN A 68 -6.09 -9.24 2.95
N HIS A 69 -6.63 -9.93 3.96
CA HIS A 69 -6.62 -11.39 4.03
C HIS A 69 -7.63 -12.06 3.07
N GLU A 70 -8.50 -11.29 2.39
CA GLU A 70 -9.45 -11.82 1.40
C GLU A 70 -8.76 -12.14 0.07
N ASN A 71 -7.80 -11.32 -0.35
CA ASN A 71 -7.10 -11.45 -1.63
C ASN A 71 -5.57 -11.46 -1.52
N ASN A 72 -5.04 -11.47 -0.30
CA ASN A 72 -3.61 -11.44 0.03
C ASN A 72 -2.83 -10.23 -0.49
N ASN A 73 -3.51 -9.11 -0.79
CA ASN A 73 -2.85 -7.89 -1.23
C ASN A 73 -2.38 -7.03 -0.06
N TRP A 74 -1.37 -6.21 -0.33
CA TRP A 74 -0.79 -5.29 0.64
C TRP A 74 -0.94 -3.82 0.24
N LEU A 75 -1.01 -2.97 1.25
CA LEU A 75 -0.77 -1.52 1.15
C LEU A 75 0.34 -1.11 2.09
N CYS A 76 1.17 -0.16 1.66
CA CYS A 76 2.06 0.53 2.58
C CYS A 76 1.23 1.39 3.58
N THR A 77 1.85 1.76 4.69
CA THR A 77 1.22 2.57 5.74
C THR A 77 0.75 3.93 5.18
N GLU A 78 1.59 4.60 4.39
CA GLU A 78 1.28 5.90 3.79
C GLU A 78 0.04 5.85 2.89
N CYS A 79 -0.04 4.90 1.94
CA CYS A 79 -1.21 4.81 1.06
C CYS A 79 -2.50 4.49 1.81
N HIS A 80 -2.44 3.61 2.81
CA HIS A 80 -3.62 3.32 3.63
C HIS A 80 -4.06 4.58 4.39
N GLU A 81 -3.15 5.25 5.11
CA GLU A 81 -3.41 6.45 5.90
C GLU A 81 -3.89 7.63 5.04
N GLN A 82 -3.26 7.85 3.89
CA GLN A 82 -3.55 8.96 3.00
C GLN A 82 -4.84 8.75 2.20
N PHE A 83 -5.17 7.53 1.77
CA PHE A 83 -6.25 7.32 0.81
C PHE A 83 -7.41 6.48 1.32
N VAL A 84 -7.21 5.57 2.28
CA VAL A 84 -8.23 4.58 2.69
C VAL A 84 -8.96 4.99 3.97
N VAL A 85 -8.25 5.51 4.97
CA VAL A 85 -8.84 5.85 6.29
C VAL A 85 -9.54 7.22 6.32
N GLN A 86 -9.64 7.91 5.19
CA GLN A 86 -10.39 9.16 5.13
C GLN A 86 -11.90 8.89 5.29
N PRO A 87 -12.61 9.67 6.13
CA PRO A 87 -14.05 9.51 6.38
C PRO A 87 -14.91 9.74 5.13
#